data_AF-A0A6G1RVZ2-F1
#
_entry.id   AF-A0A6G1RVZ2-F1
#
_cell.length_a   1.000
_cell.length_b   1.000
_cell.length_c   1.000
_cell.angle_alpha   90.00
_cell.angle_beta   90.00
_cell.angle_gamma   90.00
#
_symmetry.space_group_name_H-M   'P 1'
#
loop_
_entity.id
_entity.type
_entity.pdbx_description
1 polymer ?
#
loop_
_entity_poly.entity_id
_entity_poly.type
_entity_poly.pdbx_seq_one_letter_code
_entity_poly.pdbx_strand_id
1 'polypeptide(L)'
;LVESSSNVTLILKFFDMFLKLRDIVSTDAFRHYVTDPRGLISKKDFQKAMDTQKQFHPEEIQFLLSCSEPDENEMIDVQAFADRFREPARHIGFNVAVLLTNLSEHVPHDQRLQTFLVEASSLLDYFRPFLGRIEIMGGGRRIERLYFEISAANKAQ
;
A
#
# COMPACT_ATOMS: atom_id res chain seq x y z
N LEU A 1 -9.09 -16.53 6.59
CA LEU A 1 -8.57 -16.03 5.28
C LEU A 1 -9.32 -16.66 4.12
N VAL A 2 -9.28 -17.98 3.95
CA VAL A 2 -9.96 -18.69 2.84
C VAL A 2 -11.47 -18.40 2.79
N GLU A 3 -12.17 -18.47 3.93
CA GLU A 3 -13.63 -18.24 4.00
C GLU A 3 -14.04 -16.81 3.64
N SER A 4 -13.13 -15.83 3.77
CA SER A 4 -13.38 -14.42 3.47
C SER A 4 -12.51 -13.92 2.31
N SER A 5 -12.12 -14.80 1.39
CA SER A 5 -11.10 -14.50 0.37
C SER A 5 -11.38 -13.23 -0.41
N SER A 6 -12.63 -13.04 -0.85
CA SER A 6 -13.04 -11.83 -1.60
C SER A 6 -12.80 -10.54 -0.82
N ASN A 7 -13.15 -10.53 0.47
CA ASN A 7 -12.97 -9.37 1.33
C ASN A 7 -11.49 -9.10 1.59
N VAL A 8 -10.68 -10.15 1.77
CA VAL A 8 -9.23 -10.02 1.96
C VAL A 8 -8.59 -9.44 0.70
N THR A 9 -8.93 -9.95 -0.49
CA THR A 9 -8.43 -9.42 -1.77
C THR A 9 -8.79 -7.94 -1.94
N LEU A 10 -10.02 -7.52 -1.59
CA LEU A 10 -10.40 -6.10 -1.64
C LEU A 10 -9.56 -5.24 -0.69
N ILE A 11 -9.30 -5.71 0.53
CA ILE A 11 -8.47 -5.02 1.51
C ILE A 11 -7.01 -4.90 1.01
N LEU A 12 -6.45 -5.97 0.44
CA LEU A 12 -5.09 -5.95 -0.11
C LEU A 12 -4.98 -4.97 -1.29
N LYS A 13 -5.95 -4.99 -2.22
CA LYS A 13 -6.02 -4.04 -3.32
C LYS A 13 -6.12 -2.60 -2.84
N PHE A 14 -6.93 -2.34 -1.80
CA PHE A 14 -7.04 -1.01 -1.21
C PHE A 14 -5.67 -0.49 -0.73
N PHE A 15 -4.91 -1.29 0.04
CA PHE A 15 -3.59 -0.86 0.50
C PHE A 15 -2.62 -0.66 -0.66
N ASP A 16 -2.60 -1.60 -1.61
CA ASP A 16 -1.72 -1.52 -2.78
C ASP A 16 -1.96 -0.23 -3.57
N MET A 17 -3.22 0.11 -3.85
CA MET A 17 -3.58 1.32 -4.59
C MET A 17 -3.09 2.60 -3.89
N PHE A 18 -3.34 2.75 -2.59
CA PHE A 18 -3.01 4.01 -1.89
C PHE A 18 -1.53 4.13 -1.51
N LEU A 19 -0.83 3.02 -1.30
CA LEU A 19 0.62 3.06 -1.12
C LEU A 19 1.32 3.47 -2.43
N LYS A 20 0.91 2.90 -3.56
CA LYS A 20 1.41 3.27 -4.90
C LYS A 20 1.06 4.69 -5.30
N LEU A 21 -0.16 5.16 -4.99
CA LEU A 21 -0.61 6.49 -5.37
C LEU A 21 0.38 7.57 -4.91
N ARG A 22 0.85 7.50 -3.66
CA ARG A 22 1.85 8.42 -3.12
C ARG A 22 3.13 8.44 -3.96
N ASP A 23 3.64 7.25 -4.28
CA ASP A 23 4.90 7.11 -5.00
C ASP A 23 4.76 7.68 -6.42
N ILE A 24 3.60 7.50 -7.05
CA ILE A 24 3.31 8.08 -8.36
C ILE A 24 3.22 9.61 -8.30
N VAL A 25 2.43 10.19 -7.40
CA VAL A 25 2.24 11.65 -7.35
C VAL A 25 3.53 12.40 -6.98
N SER A 26 4.48 11.69 -6.37
CA SER A 26 5.82 12.19 -6.05
C SER A 26 6.78 12.19 -7.24
N THR A 27 6.46 11.49 -8.34
CA THR A 27 7.32 11.41 -9.52
C THR A 27 7.26 12.68 -10.36
N ASP A 28 8.39 13.05 -10.95
CA ASP A 28 8.42 14.18 -11.90
C ASP A 28 7.49 13.93 -13.08
N ALA A 29 7.43 12.71 -13.59
CA ALA A 29 6.54 12.32 -14.69
C ALA A 29 5.06 12.62 -14.41
N PHE A 30 4.58 12.41 -13.18
CA PHE A 30 3.22 12.79 -12.79
C PHE A 30 3.08 14.31 -12.66
N ARG A 31 4.07 14.97 -12.04
CA ARG A 31 4.06 16.43 -11.81
C ARG A 31 3.97 17.26 -13.10
N HIS A 32 4.43 16.74 -14.24
CA HIS A 32 4.25 17.40 -15.55
C HIS A 32 2.78 17.62 -15.94
N TYR A 33 1.85 16.86 -15.36
CA TYR A 33 0.41 17.03 -15.58
C TYR A 33 -0.24 18.03 -14.62
N VAL A 34 0.45 18.44 -13.56
CA VAL A 34 -0.04 19.42 -12.58
C VAL A 34 0.41 20.81 -13.02
N THR A 35 -0.45 21.51 -13.75
CA THR A 35 -0.13 22.85 -14.29
C THR A 35 -0.57 24.01 -13.40
N ASP A 36 -1.44 23.76 -12.41
CA ASP A 36 -1.86 24.79 -11.46
C ASP A 36 -0.75 25.02 -10.41
N PRO A 37 -0.29 26.27 -10.19
CA PRO A 37 0.77 26.58 -9.23
C PRO A 37 0.41 26.25 -7.77
N ARG A 38 -0.87 26.04 -7.46
CA ARG A 38 -1.34 25.58 -6.15
C ARG A 38 -1.21 24.07 -5.95
N GLY A 39 -0.75 23.33 -6.96
CA GLY A 39 -0.63 21.87 -6.91
C GLY A 39 -1.93 21.13 -7.24
N LEU A 40 -2.88 21.81 -7.88
CA LEU A 40 -4.18 21.24 -8.25
C LEU A 40 -4.15 20.62 -9.66
N ILE A 41 -4.89 19.54 -9.86
CA ILE A 41 -5.04 18.87 -11.16
C ILE A 41 -6.52 18.66 -11.50
N SER A 42 -6.86 18.73 -12.79
CA SER A 42 -8.20 18.36 -13.25
C SER A 42 -8.39 16.84 -13.19
N LYS A 43 -9.64 16.36 -13.06
CA LYS A 43 -9.95 14.91 -13.16
C LYS A 43 -9.43 14.29 -14.47
N LYS A 44 -9.52 15.04 -15.57
CA LYS A 44 -9.09 14.59 -16.90
C LYS A 44 -7.57 14.39 -16.96
N ASP A 45 -6.81 15.33 -16.42
CA ASP A 45 -5.35 15.25 -16.42
C ASP A 45 -4.85 14.22 -15.42
N PHE A 46 -5.54 14.07 -14.27
CA PHE A 46 -5.28 12.98 -13.33
C PHE A 46 -5.45 11.62 -13.99
N GLN A 47 -6.59 11.38 -14.66
CA GLN A 47 -6.84 10.13 -15.40
C GLN A 47 -5.71 9.86 -16.41
N LYS A 48 -5.37 10.86 -17.23
CA LYS A 48 -4.32 10.75 -18.25
C LYS A 48 -2.95 10.45 -17.64
N ALA A 49 -2.59 11.11 -16.53
CA ALA A 49 -1.34 10.89 -15.84
C ALA A 49 -1.24 9.45 -15.31
N MET A 50 -2.31 8.95 -14.68
CA MET A 50 -2.37 7.59 -14.13
C MET A 50 -2.33 6.52 -15.22
N ASP A 51 -3.07 6.71 -16.33
CA ASP A 51 -3.03 5.81 -17.49
C ASP A 51 -1.63 5.71 -18.11
N THR A 52 -0.91 6.84 -18.15
CA THR A 52 0.45 6.89 -18.73
C THR A 52 1.47 6.09 -17.91
N GLN A 53 1.29 6.05 -16.59
CA GLN A 53 2.19 5.33 -15.68
C GLN A 53 2.06 3.81 -15.79
N LYS A 54 0.92 3.29 -16.28
CA LYS A 54 0.64 1.85 -16.44
C LYS A 54 0.80 1.00 -15.17
N GLN A 55 0.61 1.62 -14.00
CA GLN A 55 0.69 0.95 -12.69
C GLN A 55 -0.68 0.59 -12.11
N PHE A 56 -1.76 1.10 -12.74
CA PHE A 56 -3.14 0.92 -12.32
C PHE A 56 -3.99 0.41 -13.47
N HIS A 57 -5.00 -0.41 -13.15
CA HIS A 57 -6.06 -0.77 -14.07
C HIS A 57 -7.08 0.36 -14.20
N PRO A 58 -7.81 0.47 -15.33
CA PRO A 58 -8.80 1.53 -15.54
C PRO A 58 -9.85 1.62 -14.42
N GLU A 59 -10.33 0.48 -13.91
CA GLU A 59 -11.29 0.42 -12.82
C GLU A 59 -10.74 0.99 -11.50
N GLU A 60 -9.45 0.79 -11.24
CA GLU A 60 -8.77 1.33 -10.06
C GLU A 60 -8.60 2.84 -10.17
N ILE A 61 -8.30 3.36 -11.37
CA ILE A 61 -8.22 4.81 -11.58
C ILE A 61 -9.59 5.46 -11.38
N GLN A 62 -10.66 4.84 -11.89
CA GLN A 62 -12.03 5.31 -11.65
C GLN A 62 -12.39 5.28 -10.16
N PHE A 63 -11.99 4.23 -9.45
CA PHE A 63 -12.16 4.15 -8.00
C PHE A 63 -11.42 5.30 -7.30
N LEU A 64 -10.15 5.56 -7.63
CA LEU A 64 -9.39 6.67 -7.07
C LEU A 64 -10.05 8.04 -7.35
N LEU A 65 -10.53 8.27 -8.57
CA LEU A 65 -11.28 9.48 -8.93
C LEU A 65 -12.58 9.63 -8.13
N SER A 66 -13.25 8.52 -7.78
CA SER A 66 -14.42 8.56 -6.91
C SER A 66 -14.08 8.95 -5.47
N CYS A 67 -12.84 8.70 -5.04
CA CYS A 67 -12.34 9.03 -3.70
C CYS A 67 -11.67 10.40 -3.61
N SER A 68 -11.48 11.12 -4.72
CA SER A 68 -10.58 12.28 -4.77
C SER A 68 -11.17 13.60 -4.28
N GLU A 69 -12.49 13.66 -4.01
CA GLU A 69 -13.23 14.83 -3.48
C GLU A 69 -12.76 16.18 -4.07
N PRO A 70 -13.10 16.47 -5.34
CA PRO A 70 -12.69 17.71 -5.99
C PRO A 70 -13.33 18.95 -5.33
N ASP A 71 -12.68 20.11 -5.50
CA ASP A 71 -13.22 21.40 -5.08
C ASP A 71 -14.38 21.88 -5.98
N GLU A 72 -14.89 23.08 -5.70
CA GLU A 72 -15.98 23.71 -6.46
C GLU A 72 -15.65 23.92 -7.96
N ASN A 73 -14.37 23.91 -8.34
CA ASN A 73 -13.90 24.05 -9.72
C ASN A 73 -13.55 22.71 -10.37
N GLU A 74 -13.96 21.59 -9.78
CA GLU A 74 -13.64 20.23 -10.21
C GLU A 74 -12.14 19.86 -10.15
N MET A 75 -11.37 20.56 -9.31
CA MET A 75 -9.93 20.36 -9.17
C MET A 75 -9.59 19.50 -7.96
N ILE A 76 -8.56 18.66 -8.09
CA ILE A 76 -8.08 17.74 -7.05
C ILE A 76 -6.77 18.26 -6.50
N ASP A 77 -6.67 18.40 -5.18
CA ASP A 77 -5.38 18.50 -4.49
C ASP A 77 -4.79 17.09 -4.34
N VAL A 78 -3.90 16.73 -5.26
CA VAL A 78 -3.33 15.37 -5.32
C VAL A 78 -2.47 15.04 -4.12
N GLN A 79 -1.82 16.04 -3.51
CA GLN A 79 -0.96 15.80 -2.37
C GLN A 79 -1.81 15.54 -1.13
N ALA A 80 -2.82 16.39 -0.88
CA ALA A 80 -3.78 16.16 0.20
C ALA A 80 -4.53 14.84 0.01
N PHE A 81 -4.94 14.52 -1.22
CA PHE A 81 -5.60 13.25 -1.54
C PHE A 81 -4.72 12.03 -1.24
N ALA A 82 -3.46 12.04 -1.69
CA ALA A 82 -2.54 10.93 -1.44
C ALA A 82 -2.21 10.78 0.05
N ASP A 83 -1.95 11.89 0.75
CA ASP A 83 -1.58 11.87 2.17
C ASP A 83 -2.74 11.42 3.08
N ARG A 84 -3.99 11.74 2.71
CA ARG A 84 -5.20 11.34 3.45
C ARG A 84 -5.30 9.83 3.66
N PHE A 85 -4.98 9.04 2.63
CA PHE A 85 -5.12 7.59 2.67
C PHE A 85 -3.82 6.87 3.02
N ARG A 86 -2.67 7.52 2.84
CA ARG A 86 -1.35 6.93 3.05
C ARG A 86 -1.12 6.44 4.48
N GLU A 87 -1.26 7.30 5.50
CA GLU A 87 -0.95 6.90 6.88
C GLU A 87 -1.89 5.80 7.41
N PRO A 88 -3.21 5.87 7.19
CA PRO A 88 -4.10 4.75 7.53
C PRO A 88 -3.72 3.46 6.80
N ALA A 89 -3.43 3.54 5.49
CA ALA A 89 -3.00 2.40 4.69
C ALA A 89 -1.67 1.83 5.18
N ARG A 90 -0.74 2.69 5.60
CA ARG A 90 0.58 2.30 6.10
C ARG A 90 0.47 1.53 7.41
N HIS A 91 -0.24 2.07 8.40
CA HIS A 91 -0.34 1.45 9.72
C HIS A 91 -1.07 0.10 9.68
N ILE A 92 -2.20 0.02 8.99
CA ILE A 92 -2.97 -1.23 8.91
C ILE A 92 -2.25 -2.22 7.98
N GLY A 93 -1.74 -1.74 6.84
CA GLY A 93 -0.99 -2.55 5.88
C GLY A 93 0.23 -3.24 6.49
N PHE A 94 0.96 -2.56 7.38
CA PHE A 94 2.11 -3.17 8.06
C PHE A 94 1.69 -4.38 8.92
N ASN A 95 0.62 -4.27 9.69
CA ASN A 95 0.12 -5.37 10.51
C ASN A 95 -0.36 -6.55 9.66
N VAL A 96 -0.99 -6.28 8.51
CA VAL A 96 -1.36 -7.33 7.54
C VAL A 96 -0.13 -8.03 6.97
N ALA A 97 0.91 -7.26 6.61
CA ALA A 97 2.17 -7.83 6.11
C ALA A 97 2.87 -8.71 7.17
N VAL A 98 2.90 -8.25 8.43
CA VAL A 98 3.41 -9.05 9.56
C VAL A 98 2.62 -10.35 9.71
N LEU A 99 1.28 -10.27 9.71
CA LEU A 99 0.42 -11.45 9.85
C LEU A 99 0.67 -12.48 8.75
N LEU A 100 0.72 -12.05 7.49
CA LEU A 100 0.95 -12.93 6.35
C LEU A 100 2.36 -13.54 6.36
N THR A 101 3.37 -12.74 6.75
CA THR A 101 4.75 -13.24 6.93
C THR A 101 4.82 -14.27 8.05
N ASN A 102 4.16 -14.00 9.18
CA ASN A 102 4.13 -14.92 10.31
C ASN A 102 3.46 -16.25 9.91
N LEU A 103 2.30 -16.19 9.26
CA LEU A 103 1.61 -17.38 8.78
C LEU A 103 2.45 -18.18 7.78
N SER A 104 3.16 -17.52 6.86
CA SER A 104 3.96 -18.21 5.83
C SER A 104 5.17 -18.93 6.42
N GLU A 105 5.79 -18.38 7.46
CA GLU A 105 6.89 -19.04 8.16
C GLU A 105 6.43 -20.23 9.02
N HIS A 106 5.22 -20.18 9.59
CA HIS A 106 4.69 -21.26 10.42
C HIS A 106 3.96 -22.36 9.62
N VAL A 107 3.46 -22.07 8.42
CA VAL A 107 2.70 -23.00 7.57
C VAL A 107 3.19 -22.94 6.11
N PRO A 108 4.45 -23.29 5.83
CA PRO A 108 5.09 -23.01 4.54
C PRO A 108 4.53 -23.79 3.34
N HIS A 109 3.90 -24.95 3.58
CA HIS A 109 3.44 -25.87 2.53
C HIS A 109 1.93 -25.76 2.22
N ASP A 110 1.21 -24.78 2.77
CA ASP A 110 -0.21 -24.58 2.46
C ASP A 110 -0.39 -23.80 1.15
N GLN A 111 -0.81 -24.49 0.09
CA GLN A 111 -1.05 -23.89 -1.23
C GLN A 111 -2.08 -22.75 -1.20
N ARG A 112 -3.07 -22.79 -0.30
CA ARG A 112 -4.09 -21.75 -0.19
C ARG A 112 -3.48 -20.46 0.34
N LEU A 113 -2.55 -20.57 1.30
CA LEU A 113 -1.80 -19.44 1.82
C LEU A 113 -0.89 -18.84 0.73
N GLN A 114 -0.25 -19.68 -0.08
CA GLN A 114 0.59 -19.21 -1.19
C GLN A 114 -0.18 -18.30 -2.16
N THR A 115 -1.44 -18.61 -2.48
CA THR A 115 -2.29 -17.73 -3.31
C THR A 115 -2.43 -16.33 -2.70
N PHE A 116 -2.68 -16.22 -1.39
CA PHE A 116 -2.76 -14.92 -0.71
C PHE A 116 -1.42 -14.18 -0.70
N LEU A 117 -0.30 -14.90 -0.57
CA LEU A 117 1.04 -14.29 -0.59
C LEU A 117 1.37 -13.71 -1.97
N VAL A 118 0.93 -14.36 -3.05
CA VAL A 118 1.07 -13.83 -4.42
C VAL A 118 0.25 -12.56 -4.58
N GLU A 119 -1.01 -12.54 -4.14
CA GLU A 119 -1.86 -11.34 -4.18
C GLU A 119 -1.30 -10.20 -3.32
N ALA A 120 -0.72 -10.51 -2.17
CA ALA A 120 -0.12 -9.54 -1.25
C ALA A 120 1.33 -9.17 -1.59
N SER A 121 1.91 -9.67 -2.68
CA SER A 121 3.35 -9.52 -2.99
C SER A 121 3.82 -8.07 -2.94
N SER A 122 3.12 -7.15 -3.62
CA SER A 122 3.42 -5.71 -3.61
C SER A 122 3.40 -5.11 -2.21
N LEU A 123 2.42 -5.48 -1.38
CA LEU A 123 2.31 -5.05 0.01
C LEU A 123 3.49 -5.57 0.86
N LEU A 124 3.82 -6.86 0.71
CA LEU A 124 4.91 -7.51 1.41
C LEU A 124 6.26 -6.88 1.01
N ASP A 125 6.48 -6.62 -0.27
CA ASP A 125 7.69 -5.99 -0.78
C ASP A 125 7.83 -4.55 -0.29
N TYR A 126 6.74 -3.78 -0.28
CA TYR A 126 6.71 -2.42 0.26
C TYR A 126 7.12 -2.39 1.74
N PHE A 127 6.61 -3.32 2.56
CA PHE A 127 6.90 -3.37 3.99
C PHE A 127 8.15 -4.14 4.37
N ARG A 128 8.71 -4.96 3.48
CA ARG A 128 9.91 -5.75 3.72
C ARG A 128 11.05 -4.98 4.38
N PRO A 129 11.44 -3.77 3.92
CA PRO A 129 12.53 -3.08 4.57
C PRO A 129 12.12 -2.62 5.99
N PHE A 130 10.84 -2.35 6.26
CA PHE A 130 10.33 -1.86 7.55
C PHE A 130 10.05 -2.99 8.56
N LEU A 131 10.16 -4.25 8.16
CA LEU A 131 9.87 -5.40 9.00
C LEU A 131 11.15 -5.91 9.69
N GLY A 132 11.25 -5.67 11.00
CA GLY A 132 12.27 -6.26 11.86
C GLY A 132 11.85 -7.65 12.33
N ARG A 133 12.84 -8.55 12.46
CA ARG A 133 12.65 -9.93 12.92
C ARG A 133 13.78 -10.31 13.88
N ILE A 134 13.44 -10.80 15.06
CA ILE A 134 14.38 -11.39 16.03
C ILE A 134 13.86 -12.72 16.56
N GLU A 135 14.76 -13.53 17.08
CA GLU A 135 14.44 -14.81 17.73
C GLU A 135 14.92 -14.76 19.17
N ILE A 136 14.05 -15.12 20.11
CA ILE A 136 14.33 -15.10 21.54
C ILE A 136 13.94 -16.43 22.19
N MET A 137 14.51 -16.72 23.35
CA MET A 137 14.06 -17.85 24.16
C MET A 137 12.81 -17.45 24.95
N GLY A 138 11.67 -18.06 24.62
CA GLY A 138 10.42 -17.85 25.32
C GLY A 138 10.35 -18.57 26.68
N GLY A 139 9.36 -18.21 27.50
CA GLY A 139 9.17 -18.77 28.84
C GLY A 139 8.95 -20.29 28.86
N GLY A 140 8.48 -20.86 27.76
CA GLY A 140 8.34 -22.31 27.55
C GLY A 140 9.62 -23.05 27.17
N ARG A 141 10.80 -22.40 27.24
CA ARG A 141 12.09 -22.92 26.72
C ARG A 141 12.03 -23.30 25.24
N ARG A 142 11.26 -22.54 24.46
CA ARG A 142 11.14 -22.67 23.00
C ARG A 142 11.60 -21.37 22.37
N ILE A 143 12.16 -21.46 21.17
CA ILE A 143 12.50 -20.27 20.39
C ILE A 143 11.19 -19.65 19.90
N GLU A 144 11.02 -18.36 20.18
CA GLU A 144 9.91 -17.53 19.73
C GLU A 144 10.45 -16.45 18.80
N ARG A 145 9.69 -16.15 17.74
CA ARG A 145 10.04 -15.12 16.76
C ARG A 145 9.19 -13.89 17.01
N LEU A 146 9.84 -12.74 17.12
CA LEU A 146 9.19 -11.45 17.29
C LEU A 146 9.36 -10.60 16.03
N TYR A 147 8.26 -9.97 15.63
CA TYR A 147 8.22 -9.02 14.52
C TYR A 147 7.95 -7.62 15.07
N PHE A 148 8.62 -6.62 14.51
CA PHE A 148 8.45 -5.23 14.93
C PHE A 148 8.67 -4.28 13.75
N GLU A 149 8.14 -3.06 13.85
CA GLU A 149 8.34 -2.03 12.84
C GLU A 149 9.70 -1.33 13.05
N ILE A 150 10.48 -1.22 11.98
CA ILE A 150 11.69 -0.40 11.93
C ILE A 150 11.31 0.98 11.38
N SER A 151 11.51 2.02 12.18
CA SER A 151 11.22 3.38 11.75
C SER A 151 12.10 3.80 10.56
N ALA A 152 11.55 4.63 9.67
CA ALA A 152 12.32 5.17 8.54
C ALA A 152 13.51 6.02 9.01
N ALA A 153 13.39 6.71 10.14
CA ALA A 153 14.44 7.53 10.73
C ALA A 153 15.65 6.69 11.15
N ASN A 154 15.41 5.50 11.72
CA ASN A 154 16.48 4.61 12.21
C ASN A 154 17.22 3.89 11.07
N LYS A 155 16.68 3.87 9.85
CA LYS A 155 17.34 3.27 8.67
C LYS A 155 18.32 4.21 7.96
N ALA A 156 18.14 5.52 8.11
CA ALA A 156 18.93 6.52 7.41
C ALA A 156 20.20 6.93 8.19
N GLN A 157 20.38 6.37 9.39
CA GLN A 157 21.59 6.48 10.22
C GLN A 157 22.49 5.26 9.99
#